data_AF-A0A5C4VXP0-F1
#
_entry.id   AF-A0A5C4VXP0-F1
#
_cell.length_a   1.000
_cell.length_b   1.000
_cell.length_c   1.000
_cell.angle_alpha   90.00
_cell.angle_beta   90.00
_cell.angle_gamma   90.00
#
_symmetry.space_group_name_H-M   'P 1'
#
loop_
_entity.id
_entity.type
_entity.pdbx_description
1 polymer ?
#
loop_
_entity_poly.entity_id
_entity_poly.type
_entity_poly.pdbx_seq_one_letter_code
_entity_poly.pdbx_strand_id
1 'polypeptide(L)' 'MSARDREAWTIDDIRREFERYSALVNAADLAPSTKSTYLAHADRFVRWLAGEVHIAPGRRPSA' A
#
# COMPACT_ATOMS: atom_id res chain seq x y z
N MET A 1 -6.99 25.43 -13.72
CA MET A 1 -6.89 23.96 -13.51
C MET A 1 -8.28 23.39 -13.72
N SER A 2 -8.49 22.75 -14.87
CA SER A 2 -9.80 22.30 -15.34
C SER A 2 -10.16 20.92 -14.80
N ALA A 3 -11.38 20.80 -14.27
CA ALA A 3 -12.30 19.65 -14.32
C ALA A 3 -11.69 18.25 -14.60
N ARG A 4 -10.78 17.80 -13.75
CA ARG A 4 -10.85 16.42 -13.28
C ARG A 4 -11.24 16.55 -11.83
N ASP A 5 -12.54 16.42 -11.58
CA ASP A 5 -13.02 15.99 -10.28
C ASP A 5 -12.03 14.94 -9.76
N ARG A 6 -11.48 15.18 -8.57
CA ARG A 6 -10.65 14.20 -7.88
C ARG A 6 -11.60 13.06 -7.54
N GLU A 7 -11.84 12.18 -8.50
CA GLU A 7 -12.60 10.95 -8.32
C GLU A 7 -12.02 10.28 -7.08
N ALA A 8 -12.83 10.17 -6.04
CA ALA A 8 -12.36 9.64 -4.77
C ALA A 8 -11.98 8.19 -5.03
N TRP A 9 -10.70 7.86 -4.85
CA TRP A 9 -10.22 6.51 -5.10
C TRP A 9 -10.96 5.55 -4.17
N THR A 10 -11.51 4.49 -4.74
CA THR A 10 -12.08 3.41 -3.96
C THR A 10 -10.95 2.56 -3.35
N ILE A 11 -11.27 1.74 -2.36
CA ILE A 11 -10.30 0.78 -1.80
C ILE A 11 -9.82 -0.20 -2.88
N ASP A 12 -10.68 -0.56 -3.82
CA ASP A 12 -10.31 -1.47 -4.91
C ASP A 12 -9.36 -0.81 -5.92
N ASP A 13 -9.49 0.50 -6.16
CA ASP A 13 -8.52 1.25 -6.97
C ASP A 13 -7.14 1.26 -6.31
N ILE A 14 -7.11 1.48 -4.98
CA ILE A 14 -5.87 1.50 -4.20
C ILE A 14 -5.21 0.12 -4.18
N ARG A 15 -5.99 -0.96 -4.04
CA ARG A 15 -5.49 -2.34 -4.12
C ARG A 15 -4.88 -2.65 -5.49
N ARG A 16 -5.55 -2.24 -6.57
CA ARG A 16 -5.05 -2.42 -7.94
C ARG A 16 -3.72 -1.70 -8.16
N GLU A 17 -3.59 -0.47 -7.68
CA GLU A 17 -2.33 0.26 -7.78
C GLU A 17 -1.25 -0.33 -6.86
N PHE A 18 -1.61 -0.90 -5.72
CA PHE A 18 -0.68 -1.66 -4.88
C PHE A 18 -0.16 -2.92 -5.57
N GLU A 19 -1.00 -3.66 -6.30
CA GLU A 19 -0.55 -4.80 -7.11
C GLU A 19 0.45 -4.36 -8.19
N ARG A 20 0.15 -3.26 -8.89
CA ARG A 20 1.06 -2.68 -9.89
C ARG A 20 2.38 -2.25 -9.26
N TYR A 21 2.34 -1.54 -8.13
CA TYR A 21 3.53 -1.16 -7.37
C TYR A 21 4.34 -2.39 -6.95
N SER A 22 3.66 -3.43 -6.48
CA SER A 22 4.29 -4.67 -6.03
C SER A 22 5.03 -5.37 -7.15
N ALA A 23 4.44 -5.42 -8.35
CA ALA A 23 5.10 -5.96 -9.54
C ALA A 23 6.38 -5.17 -9.88
N LEU A 24 6.34 -3.84 -9.84
CA LEU A 24 7.50 -2.99 -10.11
C LEU A 24 8.63 -3.19 -9.10
N VAL A 25 8.32 -3.25 -7.80
CA VAL A 25 9.32 -3.51 -6.75
C VAL A 25 9.94 -4.89 -6.89
N ASN A 26 9.15 -5.91 -7.24
CA ASN A 26 9.65 -7.26 -7.44
C ASN A 26 10.57 -7.37 -8.66
N ALA A 27 10.28 -6.63 -9.74
CA ALA A 27 11.11 -6.58 -10.94
C ALA A 27 12.38 -5.73 -10.80
N ALA A 28 12.43 -4.82 -9.83
CA ALA A 28 13.59 -3.96 -9.61
C ALA A 28 14.81 -4.74 -9.09
N ASP A 29 16.01 -4.26 -9.42
CA ASP A 29 17.28 -4.76 -8.89
C ASP A 29 17.52 -4.19 -7.48
N LEU A 30 16.78 -4.71 -6.52
CA LEU A 30 16.85 -4.35 -5.11
C LEU A 30 17.17 -5.58 -4.28
N ALA A 31 17.86 -5.36 -3.16
CA ALA A 31 18.09 -6.40 -2.18
C ALA A 31 16.74 -6.99 -1.69
N PRO A 32 16.65 -8.31 -1.41
CA PRO A 32 15.41 -8.94 -0.95
C PRO A 32 14.82 -8.29 0.30
N SER A 33 15.67 -7.88 1.24
CA SER A 33 15.24 -7.17 2.46
C SER A 33 14.57 -5.83 2.13
N THR A 34 15.12 -5.07 1.18
CA THR A 34 14.54 -3.80 0.72
C THR A 34 13.18 -4.00 0.08
N LYS A 35 13.03 -5.02 -0.78
CA LYS A 35 11.73 -5.39 -1.37
C LYS A 35 10.72 -5.71 -0.27
N SER A 36 11.10 -6.57 0.68
CA SER A 36 10.23 -6.93 1.82
C SER A 36 9.78 -5.73 2.63
N THR A 37 10.68 -4.78 2.93
CA THR A 37 10.33 -3.54 3.64
C THR A 37 9.31 -2.72 2.87
N TYR A 38 9.55 -2.47 1.58
CA TYR A 38 8.66 -1.68 0.73
C TYR A 38 7.28 -2.29 0.58
N LEU A 39 7.21 -3.60 0.34
CA LEU A 39 5.95 -4.30 0.16
C LEU A 39 5.19 -4.43 1.48
N ALA A 40 5.84 -4.77 2.58
CA ALA A 40 5.18 -4.96 3.87
C ALA A 40 4.57 -3.66 4.43
N HIS A 41 5.26 -2.52 4.24
CA HIS A 41 4.72 -1.23 4.70
C HIS A 41 3.56 -0.75 3.82
N ALA A 42 3.67 -0.89 2.50
CA ALA A 42 2.61 -0.53 1.58
C ALA A 42 1.38 -1.43 1.75
N ASP A 43 1.55 -2.75 1.83
CA ASP A 43 0.46 -3.71 2.12
C ASP A 43 -0.29 -3.33 3.39
N ARG A 44 0.46 -3.12 4.48
CA ARG A 44 -0.13 -2.74 5.77
C ARG A 44 -0.91 -1.43 5.69
N PHE A 45 -0.43 -0.46 4.92
CA PHE A 45 -1.12 0.80 4.70
C PHE A 45 -2.43 0.61 3.92
N VAL A 46 -2.44 -0.20 2.86
CA VAL A 46 -3.65 -0.52 2.08
C VAL A 46 -4.67 -1.27 2.95
N ARG A 47 -4.23 -2.27 3.71
CA ARG A 47 -5.07 -3.01 4.66
C ARG A 47 -5.65 -2.10 5.74
N TRP A 48 -4.89 -1.10 6.19
CA TRP A 48 -5.37 -0.11 7.16
C TRP A 48 -6.46 0.78 6.56
N LEU A 49 -6.27 1.27 5.33
CA LEU A 49 -7.29 2.02 4.60
C LEU A 49 -8.58 1.21 4.39
N ALA A 50 -8.44 -0.10 4.16
CA ALA A 50 -9.57 -1.02 4.03
C ALA A 50 -10.24 -1.37 5.38
N GLY A 51 -9.70 -0.92 6.51
CA GLY A 51 -10.21 -1.24 7.85
C GLY A 51 -9.86 -2.65 8.35
N GLU A 52 -8.98 -3.38 7.66
CA GLU A 52 -8.60 -4.75 8.00
C GLU A 52 -7.54 -4.83 9.11
N VAL A 53 -6.70 -3.80 9.23
CA VAL A 53 -5.70 -3.69 10.30
C VAL A 53 -5.83 -2.37 11.02
N HIS A 54 -5.60 -2.40 12.33
CA HIS A 54 -5.58 -1.21 13.16
C HIS A 54 -4.14 -0.75 13.39
N ILE A 55 -3.82 0.47 12.95
CA ILE A 55 -2.54 1.12 13.21
C ILE A 55 -2.76 2.20 14.27
N ALA A 56 -2.14 2.05 15.43
CA ALA A 56 -2.19 3.02 16.52
C ALA A 56 -0.78 3.37 17.03
N PRO A 57 -0.51 4.64 17.38
CA PRO A 57 0.75 5.04 17.99
C PRO A 57 1.06 4.21 19.24
N GLY A 58 2.30 3.75 19.38
CA GLY A 58 2.74 2.99 20.57
C GLY A 58 2.24 1.56 20.67
N ARG A 59 1.43 1.07 19.71
CA ARG A 59 0.97 -0.32 19.67
C ARG A 59 1.62 -1.06 18.51
N ARG A 60 2.16 -2.25 18.78
CA ARG A 60 2.63 -3.14 17.71
C ARG A 60 1.38 -3.61 16.93
N PRO A 61 1.33 -3.44 15.60
CA PRO A 61 0.21 -3.94 14.80
C PRO A 61 0.06 -5.44 15.01
N SER A 62 -1.11 -5.89 15.47
CA SER A 62 -1.45 -7.30 15.53
C SER A 62 -1.76 -7.81 14.13
N ALA A 63 -1.26 -9.02 13.83
CA ALA A 63 -1.37 -9.68 12.53
C ALA A 63 -2.80 -10.10 12.22
#